data_AF-A0A3D4JWF0-F1
#
_entry.id   AF-A0A3D4JWF0-F1
#
_cell.length_a   1.000
_cell.length_b   1.000
_cell.length_c   1.000
_cell.angle_alpha   90.00
_cell.angle_beta   90.00
_cell.angle_gamma   90.00
#
_symmetry.space_group_name_H-M   'P 1'
#
loop_
_entity.id
_entity.type
_entity.pdbx_description
1 polymer ?
#
loop_
_entity_poly.entity_id
_entity_poly.type
_entity_poly.pdbx_seq_one_letter_code
_entity_poly.pdbx_strand_id
1 'polypeptide(L)'
;MKNLKLGISALALTVASTVFAQTTNNPWLIGVGAHAENHLAQRNNFSNTFSANNLTKTMFNMNNFSITPPLSKLTVARNIGKGLVIDWQTTVGNVENKRFNMGKEFMLMTGLGFQAKAAGLLWDEESWFDPYLRVGANYLRHDYTSLTFPRTDANGEYVTNGDNGNENGKANFFTVATGAGVNFWLTKNFGLGIQGDYVSTPGDKSTVANFWQASASLNFRFGNRDRDKDGILDKDDLCPDTPGLPEFQGCPDTDGDGVPDKDDQCPDVAGPVENNGCPWPDTDGDGVIDKDDACPTVAGPAENNGCPWPDTDGDGILDKDDACPTVPGLPEYNGCP
;
A
#
# COMPACT_ATOMS: atom_id res chain seq x y z
N MET A 1 -27.79 -18.78 10.40
CA MET A 1 -27.91 -17.85 9.25
C MET A 1 -27.85 -16.37 9.62
N LYS A 2 -28.42 -15.89 10.74
CA LYS A 2 -28.27 -14.48 11.18
C LYS A 2 -26.83 -14.13 11.59
N ASN A 3 -26.13 -15.05 12.25
CA ASN A 3 -24.81 -14.80 12.86
C ASN A 3 -23.67 -14.64 11.84
N LEU A 4 -23.74 -15.31 10.68
CA LEU A 4 -22.71 -15.20 9.64
C LEU A 4 -22.80 -13.88 8.86
N LYS A 5 -24.03 -13.44 8.56
CA LYS A 5 -24.29 -12.12 7.99
C LYS A 5 -23.84 -11.02 8.96
N LEU A 6 -24.16 -11.18 10.26
CA LEU A 6 -23.68 -10.28 11.31
C LEU A 6 -22.15 -10.23 11.40
N GLY A 7 -21.46 -11.36 11.26
CA GLY A 7 -20.00 -11.44 11.33
C GLY A 7 -19.30 -10.69 10.19
N ILE A 8 -19.80 -10.81 8.96
CA ILE A 8 -19.26 -10.09 7.80
C ILE A 8 -19.59 -8.59 7.90
N SER A 9 -20.81 -8.24 8.32
CA SER A 9 -21.19 -6.83 8.55
C SER A 9 -20.34 -6.20 9.65
N ALA A 10 -20.13 -6.90 10.77
CA ALA A 10 -19.30 -6.44 11.87
C ALA A 10 -17.85 -6.27 11.44
N LEU A 11 -17.28 -7.25 10.72
CA LEU A 11 -15.91 -7.15 10.19
C LEU A 11 -15.76 -5.99 9.19
N ALA A 12 -16.72 -5.80 8.29
CA ALA A 12 -16.71 -4.70 7.32
C ALA A 12 -16.82 -3.32 8.01
N LEU A 13 -17.66 -3.20 9.04
CA LEU A 13 -17.83 -1.97 9.83
C LEU A 13 -16.60 -1.68 10.71
N THR A 14 -16.01 -2.69 11.35
CA THR A 14 -14.80 -2.52 12.17
C THR A 14 -13.58 -2.18 11.32
N VAL A 15 -13.43 -2.80 10.15
CA VAL A 15 -12.35 -2.48 9.20
C VAL A 15 -12.53 -1.05 8.68
N ALA A 16 -13.75 -0.62 8.37
CA ALA A 16 -14.02 0.75 7.91
C ALA A 16 -13.68 1.81 8.97
N SER A 17 -13.85 1.53 10.26
CA SER A 17 -13.54 2.47 11.35
C SER A 17 -12.04 2.64 11.66
N THR A 18 -11.17 1.77 11.14
CA THR A 18 -9.72 1.82 11.39
C THR A 18 -8.88 2.15 10.15
N VAL A 19 -9.51 2.52 9.03
CA VAL A 19 -8.77 2.93 7.81
C VAL A 19 -8.33 4.38 7.96
N PHE A 20 -7.25 4.61 8.71
CA PHE A 20 -6.51 5.86 8.66
C PHE A 20 -5.70 5.92 7.36
N ALA A 21 -5.78 7.07 6.70
CA ALA A 21 -5.23 7.33 5.37
C ALA A 21 -3.72 7.55 5.42
N GLN A 22 -2.98 7.02 4.43
CA GLN A 22 -1.69 7.53 3.92
C GLN A 22 -1.23 6.66 2.73
N THR A 23 -0.67 7.29 1.71
CA THR A 23 -0.62 6.82 0.31
C THR A 23 0.85 6.94 -0.18
N THR A 24 1.48 6.12 -1.02
CA THR A 24 1.02 5.39 -2.22
C THR A 24 1.93 4.18 -2.57
N ASN A 25 1.82 3.07 -1.83
CA ASN A 25 2.31 1.74 -2.30
C ASN A 25 1.47 0.60 -1.69
N ASN A 26 0.15 0.77 -1.68
CA ASN A 26 -0.81 -0.05 -0.92
C ASN A 26 -0.68 -1.55 -1.22
N PRO A 27 -0.13 -2.37 -0.31
CA PRO A 27 -0.01 -3.80 -0.52
C PRO A 27 -1.36 -4.50 -0.42
N TRP A 28 -2.33 -3.99 0.34
CA TRP A 28 -3.59 -4.69 0.60
C TRP A 28 -4.81 -3.94 0.08
N LEU A 29 -5.81 -4.71 -0.34
CA LEU A 29 -7.13 -4.27 -0.73
C LEU A 29 -8.18 -5.16 -0.08
N ILE A 30 -9.20 -4.56 0.54
CA ILE A 30 -10.42 -5.24 0.94
C ILE A 30 -11.57 -4.71 0.10
N GLY A 31 -12.28 -5.61 -0.57
CA GLY A 31 -13.48 -5.33 -1.33
C GLY A 31 -14.68 -5.98 -0.68
N VAL A 32 -15.75 -5.23 -0.47
CA VAL A 32 -17.02 -5.77 0.03
C VAL A 32 -18.13 -5.40 -0.95
N GLY A 33 -18.91 -6.38 -1.36
CA GLY A 33 -19.81 -6.18 -2.48
C GLY A 33 -21.02 -7.10 -2.53
N ALA A 34 -21.69 -7.03 -3.67
CA ALA A 34 -22.74 -7.94 -4.06
C ALA A 34 -22.30 -8.76 -5.27
N HIS A 35 -22.80 -9.99 -5.38
CA HIS A 35 -22.68 -10.81 -6.58
C HIS A 35 -24.06 -11.12 -7.16
N ALA A 36 -24.06 -11.38 -8.46
CA ALA A 36 -25.21 -11.81 -9.21
C ALA A 36 -24.79 -12.89 -10.19
N GLU A 37 -25.62 -13.92 -10.36
CA GLU A 37 -25.28 -15.08 -11.18
C GLU A 37 -26.28 -15.33 -12.29
N ASN A 38 -25.75 -15.72 -13.44
CA ASN A 38 -26.52 -16.03 -14.62
C ASN A 38 -26.11 -17.39 -15.19
N HIS A 39 -26.87 -18.41 -14.80
CA HIS A 39 -26.71 -19.79 -15.28
C HIS A 39 -27.23 -19.98 -16.71
N LEU A 40 -28.13 -19.11 -17.20
CA LEU A 40 -28.72 -19.19 -18.54
C LEU A 40 -27.79 -18.68 -19.65
N ALA A 41 -26.85 -17.80 -19.30
CA ALA A 41 -25.88 -17.23 -20.23
C ALA A 41 -24.74 -18.22 -20.59
N GLN A 42 -24.69 -19.40 -19.98
CA GLN A 42 -23.80 -20.47 -20.41
C GLN A 42 -24.30 -21.05 -21.74
N ARG A 43 -23.38 -21.22 -22.70
CA ARG A 43 -23.62 -21.92 -23.98
C ARG A 43 -22.42 -22.80 -24.31
N ASN A 44 -22.68 -23.89 -25.03
CA ASN A 44 -21.66 -24.88 -25.42
C ASN A 44 -20.58 -24.38 -26.41
N ASN A 45 -20.67 -23.15 -26.95
CA ASN A 45 -19.68 -22.58 -27.87
C ASN A 45 -19.25 -21.17 -27.45
N PHE A 46 -17.96 -20.98 -27.13
CA PHE A 46 -17.35 -19.70 -26.74
C PHE A 46 -17.60 -18.57 -27.76
N SER A 47 -17.59 -18.88 -29.06
CA SER A 47 -17.85 -17.92 -30.14
C SER A 47 -19.29 -17.36 -30.14
N ASN A 48 -20.26 -18.15 -29.68
CA ASN A 48 -21.66 -17.72 -29.57
C ASN A 48 -21.96 -17.01 -28.24
N THR A 49 -21.11 -17.18 -27.22
CA THR A 49 -21.24 -16.52 -25.91
C THR A 49 -21.01 -15.01 -26.01
N PHE A 50 -20.12 -14.55 -26.89
CA PHE A 50 -19.83 -13.11 -27.12
C PHE A 50 -20.49 -12.52 -28.38
N SER A 51 -21.47 -13.21 -28.97
CA SER A 51 -22.26 -12.65 -30.07
C SER A 51 -23.12 -11.47 -29.57
N ALA A 52 -23.22 -10.38 -30.36
CA ALA A 52 -23.97 -9.17 -30.00
C ALA A 52 -25.44 -9.43 -29.62
N ASN A 53 -26.07 -10.44 -30.25
CA ASN A 53 -27.44 -10.87 -29.93
C ASN A 53 -27.54 -11.59 -28.58
N ASN A 54 -26.47 -12.23 -28.11
CA ASN A 54 -26.43 -12.96 -26.84
C ASN A 54 -26.02 -12.02 -25.69
N LEU A 55 -25.08 -11.10 -25.94
CA LEU A 55 -24.71 -10.02 -25.01
C LEU A 55 -25.94 -9.26 -24.51
N THR A 56 -26.80 -8.81 -25.42
CA THR A 56 -27.97 -7.99 -25.08
C THR A 56 -29.17 -8.77 -24.56
N LYS A 57 -29.47 -9.98 -25.09
CA LYS A 57 -30.69 -10.73 -24.71
C LYS A 57 -30.54 -11.66 -23.50
N THR A 58 -29.35 -12.20 -23.26
CA THR A 58 -29.14 -13.21 -22.20
C THR A 58 -28.11 -12.77 -21.16
N MET A 59 -26.99 -12.16 -21.58
CA MET A 59 -25.87 -11.83 -20.69
C MET A 59 -26.10 -10.55 -19.87
N PHE A 60 -26.68 -9.49 -20.44
CA PHE A 60 -27.03 -8.24 -19.73
C PHE A 60 -28.51 -8.13 -19.34
N ASN A 61 -29.29 -9.18 -19.56
CA ASN A 61 -30.69 -9.19 -19.15
C ASN A 61 -30.81 -9.46 -17.65
N MET A 62 -31.15 -8.41 -16.89
CA MET A 62 -31.24 -8.45 -15.42
C MET A 62 -32.22 -9.51 -14.90
N ASN A 63 -33.24 -9.88 -15.68
CA ASN A 63 -34.20 -10.92 -15.27
C ASN A 63 -33.58 -12.32 -15.21
N ASN A 64 -32.43 -12.54 -15.84
CA ASN A 64 -31.73 -13.83 -15.82
C ASN A 64 -30.74 -13.94 -14.66
N PHE A 65 -30.44 -12.82 -13.99
CA PHE A 65 -29.57 -12.83 -12.82
C PHE A 65 -30.36 -13.25 -11.58
N SER A 66 -29.69 -14.01 -10.72
CA SER A 66 -30.07 -14.16 -9.32
C SER A 66 -29.18 -13.22 -8.51
N ILE A 67 -29.76 -12.11 -8.03
CA ILE A 67 -29.02 -11.08 -7.30
C ILE A 67 -29.05 -11.41 -5.81
N THR A 68 -27.88 -11.60 -5.22
CA THR A 68 -27.75 -11.80 -3.78
C THR A 68 -27.60 -10.43 -3.10
N PRO A 69 -28.20 -10.20 -1.91
CA PRO A 69 -28.13 -8.92 -1.21
C PRO A 69 -26.71 -8.36 -1.02
N PRO A 70 -26.58 -7.06 -0.68
CA PRO A 70 -25.30 -6.46 -0.29
C PRO A 70 -24.61 -7.28 0.81
N LEU A 71 -23.27 -7.31 0.79
CA LEU A 71 -22.42 -8.14 1.66
C LEU A 71 -22.40 -9.64 1.31
N SER A 72 -22.58 -9.95 0.03
CA SER A 72 -22.53 -11.32 -0.49
C SER A 72 -21.23 -11.65 -1.22
N LYS A 73 -20.33 -10.67 -1.37
CA LYS A 73 -18.96 -10.86 -1.88
C LYS A 73 -17.96 -10.20 -0.94
N LEU A 74 -16.89 -10.92 -0.63
CA LEU A 74 -15.70 -10.43 0.06
C LEU A 74 -14.48 -10.72 -0.82
N THR A 75 -13.65 -9.71 -1.01
CA THR A 75 -12.37 -9.79 -1.70
C THR A 75 -11.30 -9.32 -0.74
N VAL A 76 -10.24 -10.10 -0.58
CA VAL A 76 -9.00 -9.66 0.06
C VAL A 76 -7.90 -9.86 -0.96
N ALA A 77 -7.21 -8.79 -1.34
CA ALA A 77 -6.19 -8.85 -2.36
C ALA A 77 -4.90 -8.21 -1.88
N ARG A 78 -3.78 -8.78 -2.32
CA ARG A 78 -2.44 -8.28 -2.04
C ARG A 78 -1.68 -8.01 -3.34
N ASN A 79 -1.22 -6.79 -3.54
CA ASN A 79 -0.27 -6.47 -4.59
C ASN A 79 1.09 -7.11 -4.23
N ILE A 80 1.66 -7.88 -5.16
CA ILE A 80 2.92 -8.63 -4.98
C ILE A 80 4.03 -8.17 -5.92
N GLY A 81 3.72 -7.24 -6.83
CA GLY A 81 4.66 -6.66 -7.78
C GLY A 81 3.93 -5.72 -8.73
N LYS A 82 4.64 -5.22 -9.76
CA LYS A 82 4.11 -4.28 -10.75
C LYS A 82 2.88 -4.86 -11.46
N GLY A 83 1.70 -4.38 -11.08
CA GLY A 83 0.39 -4.84 -11.57
C GLY A 83 0.05 -6.32 -11.32
N LEU A 84 0.81 -7.05 -10.50
CA LEU A 84 0.51 -8.44 -10.13
C LEU A 84 -0.11 -8.51 -8.75
N VAL A 85 -1.23 -9.22 -8.65
CA VAL A 85 -2.03 -9.29 -7.42
C VAL A 85 -2.41 -10.73 -7.14
N ILE A 86 -2.28 -11.15 -5.89
CA ILE A 86 -2.91 -12.36 -5.38
C ILE A 86 -4.18 -11.96 -4.66
N ASP A 87 -5.29 -12.61 -4.95
CA ASP A 87 -6.54 -12.38 -4.27
C ASP A 87 -7.10 -13.66 -3.64
N TRP A 88 -7.88 -13.46 -2.60
CA TRP A 88 -8.83 -14.41 -2.08
C TRP A 88 -10.22 -13.79 -2.24
N GLN A 89 -11.12 -14.51 -2.92
CA GLN A 89 -12.50 -14.08 -3.11
C GLN A 89 -13.45 -15.11 -2.53
N THR A 90 -14.48 -14.63 -1.85
CA THR A 90 -15.59 -15.44 -1.35
C THR A 90 -16.91 -14.82 -1.75
N THR A 91 -17.80 -15.62 -2.32
CA THR A 91 -19.20 -15.28 -2.54
C THR A 91 -20.11 -16.23 -1.77
N VAL A 92 -21.14 -15.67 -1.13
CA VAL A 92 -22.09 -16.43 -0.31
C VAL A 92 -23.49 -15.90 -0.50
N GLY A 93 -24.45 -16.80 -0.75
CA GLY A 93 -25.79 -16.38 -1.11
C GLY A 93 -26.77 -17.54 -1.22
N ASN A 94 -28.02 -17.20 -1.48
CA ASN A 94 -29.01 -18.16 -1.94
C ASN A 94 -29.29 -17.85 -3.40
N VAL A 95 -28.90 -18.75 -4.29
CA VAL A 95 -28.90 -18.53 -5.73
C VAL A 95 -29.82 -19.54 -6.41
N GLU A 96 -30.59 -19.05 -7.36
CA GLU A 96 -31.43 -19.86 -8.24
C GLU A 96 -30.64 -20.32 -9.47
N ASN A 97 -30.82 -21.58 -9.86
CA ASN A 97 -30.38 -22.05 -11.17
C ASN A 97 -31.56 -22.07 -12.14
N LYS A 98 -31.73 -20.95 -12.85
CA LYS A 98 -32.79 -20.77 -13.86
C LYS A 98 -32.61 -21.66 -15.10
N ARG A 99 -31.37 -22.09 -15.40
CA ARG A 99 -31.08 -23.03 -16.51
C ARG A 99 -31.73 -24.38 -16.28
N PHE A 100 -31.81 -24.81 -15.03
CA PHE A 100 -32.35 -26.12 -14.64
C PHE A 100 -33.66 -26.05 -13.86
N ASN A 101 -34.27 -24.87 -13.80
CA ASN A 101 -35.50 -24.56 -13.06
C ASN A 101 -35.42 -24.97 -11.57
N MET A 102 -34.26 -24.75 -10.95
CA MET A 102 -34.05 -25.00 -9.53
C MET A 102 -34.36 -23.73 -8.74
N GLY A 103 -35.01 -23.91 -7.59
CA GLY A 103 -35.24 -22.85 -6.63
C GLY A 103 -33.94 -22.32 -5.99
N LYS A 104 -34.10 -21.42 -5.03
CA LYS A 104 -32.99 -20.83 -4.29
C LYS A 104 -32.30 -21.88 -3.42
N GLU A 105 -31.06 -22.20 -3.76
CA GLU A 105 -30.21 -23.07 -2.96
C GLU A 105 -29.02 -22.29 -2.39
N PHE A 106 -28.50 -22.75 -1.26
CA PHE A 106 -27.33 -22.12 -0.64
C PHE A 106 -26.10 -22.31 -1.54
N MET A 107 -25.42 -21.20 -1.76
CA MET A 107 -24.18 -21.13 -2.51
C MET A 107 -23.05 -20.60 -1.63
N LEU A 108 -21.92 -21.28 -1.69
CA LEU A 108 -20.63 -20.78 -1.22
C LEU A 108 -19.59 -21.02 -2.30
N MET A 109 -18.95 -19.98 -2.79
CA MET A 109 -17.75 -20.09 -3.61
C MET A 109 -16.61 -19.36 -2.93
N THR A 110 -15.48 -20.03 -2.71
CA THR A 110 -14.31 -19.41 -2.08
C THR A 110 -13.03 -19.94 -2.70
N GLY A 111 -12.08 -19.06 -2.97
CA GLY A 111 -10.89 -19.45 -3.73
C GLY A 111 -9.84 -18.38 -3.81
N LEU A 112 -8.67 -18.80 -4.29
CA LEU A 112 -7.54 -17.93 -4.56
C LEU A 112 -7.51 -17.56 -6.04
N GLY A 113 -7.05 -16.36 -6.35
CA GLY A 113 -6.91 -15.86 -7.70
C GLY A 113 -5.65 -15.04 -7.89
N PHE A 114 -5.30 -14.89 -9.16
CA PHE A 114 -4.29 -13.98 -9.64
C PHE A 114 -4.94 -12.93 -10.51
N GLN A 115 -4.55 -11.66 -10.30
CA GLN A 115 -4.95 -10.56 -11.15
C GLN A 115 -3.73 -9.93 -11.82
N ALA A 116 -3.91 -9.58 -13.08
CA ALA A 116 -2.99 -8.75 -13.84
C ALA A 116 -3.68 -7.41 -14.10
N LYS A 117 -3.23 -6.37 -13.40
CA LYS A 117 -3.71 -4.99 -13.51
C LYS A 117 -2.96 -4.24 -14.60
N ALA A 118 -3.68 -3.47 -15.40
CA ALA A 118 -3.06 -2.61 -16.39
C ALA A 118 -2.36 -1.40 -15.74
N ALA A 119 -2.92 -0.86 -14.66
CA ALA A 119 -2.23 0.11 -13.82
C ALA A 119 -1.03 -0.58 -13.15
N GLY A 120 0.18 -0.01 -13.32
CA GLY A 120 1.47 -0.60 -12.93
C GLY A 120 2.19 -1.42 -13.99
N LEU A 121 1.47 -1.95 -14.98
CA LEU A 121 2.08 -2.61 -16.14
C LEU A 121 2.20 -1.68 -17.35
N LEU A 122 1.16 -0.88 -17.61
CA LEU A 122 1.02 -0.09 -18.83
C LEU A 122 0.99 1.42 -18.56
N TRP A 123 0.59 1.83 -17.36
CA TRP A 123 0.53 3.23 -16.92
C TRP A 123 0.68 3.33 -15.40
N ASP A 124 0.60 4.55 -14.87
CA ASP A 124 0.76 4.86 -13.45
C ASP A 124 -0.11 3.98 -12.53
N GLU A 125 0.48 3.46 -11.45
CA GLU A 125 -0.18 2.62 -10.43
C GLU A 125 -1.26 3.38 -9.66
N GLU A 126 -1.14 4.71 -9.59
CA GLU A 126 -2.11 5.60 -8.93
C GLU A 126 -3.26 6.06 -9.84
N SER A 127 -3.38 5.51 -11.04
CA SER A 127 -4.46 5.86 -11.95
C SER A 127 -5.84 5.64 -11.32
N TRP A 128 -6.74 6.60 -11.53
CA TRP A 128 -8.15 6.51 -11.15
C TRP A 128 -8.89 5.37 -11.86
N PHE A 129 -8.34 4.89 -12.99
CA PHE A 129 -8.88 3.79 -13.80
C PHE A 129 -7.90 2.61 -13.80
N ASP A 130 -8.32 1.50 -13.21
CA ASP A 130 -7.50 0.31 -12.95
C ASP A 130 -8.24 -0.97 -13.43
N PRO A 131 -8.20 -1.25 -14.75
CA PRO A 131 -8.73 -2.47 -15.32
C PRO A 131 -7.76 -3.64 -15.08
N TYR A 132 -8.31 -4.83 -14.90
CA TYR A 132 -7.55 -6.04 -14.62
C TYR A 132 -8.18 -7.28 -15.24
N LEU A 133 -7.33 -8.25 -15.55
CA LEU A 133 -7.72 -9.63 -15.84
C LEU A 133 -7.57 -10.47 -14.58
N ARG A 134 -8.42 -11.48 -14.42
CA ARG A 134 -8.38 -12.40 -13.29
C ARG A 134 -8.51 -13.85 -13.72
N VAL A 135 -7.72 -14.71 -13.09
CA VAL A 135 -7.92 -16.16 -13.07
C VAL A 135 -7.94 -16.64 -11.62
N GLY A 136 -8.90 -17.48 -11.25
CA GLY A 136 -9.02 -18.00 -9.89
C GLY A 136 -9.46 -19.45 -9.83
N ALA A 137 -8.96 -20.16 -8.84
CA ALA A 137 -9.32 -21.54 -8.52
C ALA A 137 -10.13 -21.53 -7.23
N ASN A 138 -11.35 -22.07 -7.28
CA ASN A 138 -12.29 -21.97 -6.19
C ASN A 138 -12.90 -23.33 -5.85
N TYR A 139 -13.27 -23.46 -4.58
CA TYR A 139 -14.23 -24.44 -4.11
C TYR A 139 -15.62 -23.83 -4.23
N LEU A 140 -16.53 -24.52 -4.93
CA LEU A 140 -17.94 -24.17 -5.05
C LEU A 140 -18.79 -25.25 -4.37
N ARG A 141 -19.68 -24.81 -3.48
CA ARG A 141 -20.78 -25.61 -2.96
C ARG A 141 -22.10 -25.02 -3.43
N HIS A 142 -22.87 -25.80 -4.18
CA HIS A 142 -24.25 -25.55 -4.58
C HIS A 142 -24.89 -26.91 -4.86
N ASP A 143 -26.05 -27.18 -4.26
CA ASP A 143 -26.60 -28.54 -4.21
C ASP A 143 -27.40 -28.89 -5.48
N TYR A 144 -26.80 -29.68 -6.37
CA TYR A 144 -27.45 -30.23 -7.57
C TYR A 144 -27.85 -31.71 -7.41
N THR A 145 -27.79 -32.29 -6.20
CA THR A 145 -28.06 -33.73 -5.99
C THR A 145 -29.51 -34.15 -6.31
N SER A 146 -30.43 -33.19 -6.31
CA SER A 146 -31.82 -33.38 -6.74
C SER A 146 -31.98 -33.57 -8.25
N LEU A 147 -30.92 -33.33 -9.04
CA LEU A 147 -30.95 -33.49 -10.48
C LEU A 147 -30.45 -34.87 -10.90
N THR A 148 -31.25 -35.55 -11.73
CA THR A 148 -30.85 -36.77 -12.43
C THR A 148 -30.52 -36.44 -13.88
N PHE A 149 -29.37 -36.90 -14.37
CA PHE A 149 -28.99 -36.81 -15.77
C PHE A 149 -29.32 -38.13 -16.49
N PRO A 150 -29.46 -38.14 -17.82
CA PRO A 150 -29.41 -36.99 -18.72
C PRO A 150 -30.70 -36.15 -18.68
N ARG A 151 -30.60 -34.85 -18.94
CA ARG A 151 -31.76 -33.95 -18.96
C ARG A 151 -31.60 -32.82 -19.96
N THR A 152 -32.73 -32.27 -20.38
CA THR A 152 -32.78 -31.05 -21.21
C THR A 152 -32.86 -29.82 -20.30
N ASP A 153 -32.04 -28.81 -20.59
CA ASP A 153 -32.07 -27.53 -19.89
C ASP A 153 -33.18 -26.59 -20.41
N ALA A 154 -33.33 -25.42 -19.79
CA ALA A 154 -34.32 -24.41 -20.18
C ALA A 154 -34.10 -23.83 -21.59
N ASN A 155 -32.93 -24.04 -22.20
CA ASN A 155 -32.60 -23.63 -23.57
C ASN A 155 -32.82 -24.76 -24.59
N GLY A 156 -33.28 -25.94 -24.16
CA GLY A 156 -33.47 -27.10 -25.04
C GLY A 156 -32.21 -27.92 -25.27
N GLU A 157 -31.12 -27.67 -24.53
CA GLU A 157 -29.84 -28.34 -24.70
C GLU A 157 -29.78 -29.63 -23.86
N TYR A 158 -29.34 -30.72 -24.49
CA TYR A 158 -29.22 -32.03 -23.84
C TYR A 158 -27.92 -32.11 -23.05
N VAL A 159 -28.04 -32.30 -21.73
CA VAL A 159 -26.92 -32.35 -20.80
C VAL A 159 -26.81 -33.75 -20.21
N THR A 160 -25.60 -34.30 -20.20
CA THR A 160 -25.28 -35.63 -19.68
C THR A 160 -24.21 -35.55 -18.60
N ASN A 161 -24.21 -36.47 -17.66
CA ASN A 161 -23.15 -36.61 -16.68
C ASN A 161 -22.46 -37.97 -16.88
N GLY A 162 -21.31 -37.98 -17.57
CA GLY A 162 -20.58 -39.20 -17.89
C GLY A 162 -21.00 -39.89 -19.19
N ASP A 163 -20.26 -40.93 -19.56
CA ASP A 163 -20.40 -41.60 -20.87
C ASP A 163 -21.70 -42.45 -20.96
N ASN A 164 -22.32 -42.76 -19.80
CA ASN A 164 -23.55 -43.55 -19.69
C ASN A 164 -24.78 -42.73 -19.26
N GLY A 165 -24.65 -41.42 -19.05
CA GLY A 165 -25.76 -40.50 -18.79
C GLY A 165 -26.47 -40.59 -17.43
N ASN A 166 -26.54 -41.76 -16.78
CA ASN A 166 -27.41 -42.02 -15.61
C ASN A 166 -26.79 -41.67 -14.23
N GLU A 167 -26.19 -40.49 -14.08
CA GLU A 167 -25.63 -40.06 -12.79
C GLU A 167 -26.43 -38.91 -12.15
N ASN A 168 -26.48 -38.89 -10.83
CA ASN A 168 -27.04 -37.77 -10.06
C ASN A 168 -26.07 -36.58 -10.06
N GLY A 169 -26.60 -35.38 -9.89
CA GLY A 169 -25.79 -34.18 -9.69
C GLY A 169 -25.00 -34.22 -8.38
N LYS A 170 -24.01 -33.33 -8.28
CA LYS A 170 -23.12 -33.20 -7.12
C LYS A 170 -23.42 -31.91 -6.37
N ALA A 171 -23.00 -31.84 -5.11
CA ALA A 171 -23.15 -30.63 -4.29
C ALA A 171 -21.87 -29.77 -4.20
N ASN A 172 -20.71 -30.34 -4.54
CA ASN A 172 -19.41 -29.69 -4.38
C ASN A 172 -18.60 -29.83 -5.67
N PHE A 173 -17.96 -28.74 -6.06
CA PHE A 173 -17.20 -28.62 -7.31
C PHE A 173 -15.91 -27.87 -7.06
N PHE A 174 -14.88 -28.25 -7.83
CA PHE A 174 -13.74 -27.39 -8.07
C PHE A 174 -14.06 -26.54 -9.30
N THR A 175 -13.93 -25.22 -9.17
CA THR A 175 -14.20 -24.28 -10.27
C THR A 175 -12.97 -23.48 -10.65
N VAL A 176 -12.89 -23.15 -11.93
CA VAL A 176 -11.95 -22.16 -12.46
C VAL A 176 -12.76 -20.96 -12.92
N ALA A 177 -12.49 -19.81 -12.32
CA ALA A 177 -13.06 -18.51 -12.66
C ALA A 177 -12.07 -17.75 -13.55
N THR A 178 -12.49 -17.35 -14.74
CA THR A 178 -11.71 -16.50 -15.64
C THR A 178 -12.53 -15.27 -15.98
N GLY A 179 -11.97 -14.09 -15.77
CA GLY A 179 -12.75 -12.87 -15.84
C GLY A 179 -11.92 -11.63 -16.07
N ALA A 180 -12.64 -10.52 -16.14
CA ALA A 180 -12.07 -9.19 -16.18
C ALA A 180 -12.85 -8.29 -15.23
N GLY A 181 -12.17 -7.27 -14.71
CA GLY A 181 -12.78 -6.27 -13.88
C GLY A 181 -12.16 -4.91 -14.08
N VAL A 182 -12.77 -3.92 -13.45
CA VAL A 182 -12.31 -2.55 -13.42
C VAL A 182 -12.54 -1.98 -12.03
N ASN A 183 -11.53 -1.30 -11.51
CA ASN A 183 -11.64 -0.47 -10.33
C ASN A 183 -11.61 1.00 -10.74
N PHE A 184 -12.55 1.78 -10.21
CA PHE A 184 -12.60 3.23 -10.31
C PHE A 184 -12.23 3.82 -8.94
N TRP A 185 -11.07 4.45 -8.84
CA TRP A 185 -10.60 5.08 -7.60
C TRP A 185 -11.13 6.50 -7.51
N LEU A 186 -12.02 6.73 -6.55
CA LEU A 186 -12.61 8.04 -6.25
C LEU A 186 -11.68 8.86 -5.36
N THR A 187 -10.94 8.16 -4.50
CA THR A 187 -9.83 8.70 -3.71
C THR A 187 -8.67 7.71 -3.75
N LYS A 188 -7.53 8.09 -3.17
CA LYS A 188 -6.35 7.20 -3.10
C LYS A 188 -6.60 5.90 -2.33
N ASN A 189 -7.60 5.85 -1.44
CA ASN A 189 -7.90 4.71 -0.58
C ASN A 189 -9.28 4.08 -0.84
N PHE A 190 -10.18 4.79 -1.52
CA PHE A 190 -11.55 4.34 -1.76
C PHE A 190 -11.88 4.27 -3.24
N GLY A 191 -12.46 3.15 -3.66
CA GLY A 191 -12.88 2.95 -5.04
C GLY A 191 -14.08 2.04 -5.18
N LEU A 192 -14.59 1.97 -6.40
CA LEU A 192 -15.69 1.12 -6.81
C LEU A 192 -15.15 0.05 -7.76
N GLY A 193 -15.50 -1.20 -7.54
CA GLY A 193 -15.09 -2.34 -8.37
C GLY A 193 -16.26 -2.94 -9.11
N ILE A 194 -16.08 -3.22 -10.39
CA ILE A 194 -16.99 -4.06 -11.19
C ILE A 194 -16.17 -5.23 -11.74
N GLN A 195 -16.68 -6.45 -11.61
CA GLN A 195 -15.99 -7.65 -12.08
C GLN A 195 -16.99 -8.62 -12.70
N GLY A 196 -16.63 -9.18 -13.86
CA GLY A 196 -17.35 -10.25 -14.53
C GLY A 196 -16.45 -11.47 -14.71
N ASP A 197 -16.90 -12.62 -14.21
CA ASP A 197 -16.20 -13.90 -14.35
C ASP A 197 -17.07 -14.92 -15.07
N TYR A 198 -16.44 -15.71 -15.95
CA TYR A 198 -16.98 -17.00 -16.36
C TYR A 198 -16.45 -18.07 -15.40
N VAL A 199 -17.36 -18.76 -14.71
CA VAL A 199 -17.05 -19.83 -13.77
C VAL A 199 -17.32 -21.16 -14.45
N SER A 200 -16.28 -21.99 -14.55
CA SER A 200 -16.32 -23.30 -15.17
C SER A 200 -15.98 -24.40 -14.15
N THR A 201 -16.45 -25.62 -14.40
CA THR A 201 -16.19 -26.82 -13.58
C THR A 201 -15.42 -27.87 -14.41
N PRO A 202 -14.09 -27.75 -14.56
CA PRO A 202 -13.32 -28.63 -15.46
C PRO A 202 -13.39 -30.14 -15.12
N GLY A 203 -13.62 -30.46 -13.84
CA GLY A 203 -13.78 -31.85 -13.38
C GLY A 203 -15.18 -32.44 -13.56
N ASP A 204 -16.15 -31.65 -14.05
CA ASP A 204 -17.53 -32.07 -14.22
C ASP A 204 -17.92 -32.08 -15.71
N LYS A 205 -18.27 -33.26 -16.23
CA LYS A 205 -18.66 -33.43 -17.64
C LYS A 205 -20.01 -32.78 -17.96
N SER A 206 -20.87 -32.56 -16.95
CA SER A 206 -22.22 -32.05 -17.15
C SER A 206 -22.31 -30.54 -17.34
N THR A 207 -21.31 -29.78 -16.86
CA THR A 207 -21.32 -28.29 -16.88
C THR A 207 -22.52 -27.65 -16.17
N VAL A 208 -23.25 -28.42 -15.34
CA VAL A 208 -24.45 -27.97 -14.64
C VAL A 208 -24.19 -26.75 -13.74
N ALA A 209 -22.98 -26.73 -13.17
CA ALA A 209 -22.49 -25.71 -12.25
C ALA A 209 -21.65 -24.62 -12.94
N ASN A 210 -21.67 -24.54 -14.28
CA ASN A 210 -21.05 -23.42 -15.00
C ASN A 210 -22.00 -22.21 -15.05
N PHE A 211 -21.48 -21.02 -14.82
CA PHE A 211 -22.28 -19.78 -14.83
C PHE A 211 -21.43 -18.54 -15.10
N TRP A 212 -22.11 -17.45 -15.44
CA TRP A 212 -21.52 -16.11 -15.42
C TRP A 212 -21.80 -15.43 -14.09
N GLN A 213 -20.76 -14.89 -13.47
CA GLN A 213 -20.86 -14.11 -12.24
C GLN A 213 -20.56 -12.65 -12.56
N ALA A 214 -21.47 -11.75 -12.19
CA ALA A 214 -21.23 -10.31 -12.17
C ALA A 214 -21.15 -9.85 -10.71
N SER A 215 -20.31 -8.86 -10.43
CA SER A 215 -20.20 -8.32 -9.08
C SER A 215 -19.87 -6.84 -9.09
N ALA A 216 -20.35 -6.16 -8.04
CA ALA A 216 -20.08 -4.76 -7.75
C ALA A 216 -19.59 -4.66 -6.30
N SER A 217 -18.48 -3.96 -6.07
CA SER A 217 -17.81 -3.90 -4.76
C SER A 217 -17.42 -2.47 -4.39
N LEU A 218 -17.44 -2.19 -3.09
CA LEU A 218 -16.74 -1.06 -2.48
C LEU A 218 -15.35 -1.54 -2.10
N ASN A 219 -14.32 -0.87 -2.57
CA ASN A 219 -12.92 -1.26 -2.39
C ASN A 219 -12.18 -0.25 -1.50
N PHE A 220 -11.40 -0.79 -0.57
CA PHE A 220 -10.57 -0.06 0.36
C PHE A 220 -9.11 -0.52 0.22
N ARG A 221 -8.20 0.39 -0.09
CA ARG A 221 -6.74 0.14 -0.19
C ARG A 221 -6.04 0.59 1.10
N PHE A 222 -5.11 -0.22 1.60
CA PHE A 222 -4.33 0.07 2.81
C PHE A 222 -2.97 -0.66 2.81
N GLY A 223 -2.12 -0.32 3.77
CA GLY A 223 -0.92 -1.08 4.12
C GLY A 223 0.43 -0.42 3.84
N ASN A 224 0.50 0.91 3.68
CA ASN A 224 1.79 1.59 3.84
C ASN A 224 2.09 1.71 5.34
N ARG A 225 3.34 1.47 5.71
CA ARG A 225 3.83 1.60 7.07
C ARG A 225 4.56 2.94 7.16
N ASP A 226 4.12 3.74 8.11
CA ASP A 226 4.77 4.95 8.61
C ASP A 226 4.83 4.69 10.12
N ARG A 227 5.97 4.14 10.56
CA ARG A 227 6.10 3.55 11.90
C ARG A 227 6.10 4.60 12.99
N ASP A 228 6.74 5.73 12.74
CA ASP A 228 6.95 6.82 13.69
C ASP A 228 5.95 7.99 13.51
N LYS A 229 5.21 8.01 12.40
CA LYS A 229 4.08 8.90 12.12
C LYS A 229 4.49 10.35 11.92
N ASP A 230 5.64 10.58 11.32
CA ASP A 230 6.06 11.91 10.90
C ASP A 230 5.43 12.38 9.57
N GLY A 231 4.72 11.47 8.89
CA GLY A 231 4.06 11.74 7.61
C GLY A 231 4.89 11.37 6.38
N ILE A 232 6.07 10.80 6.57
CA ILE A 232 6.94 10.24 5.55
C ILE A 232 6.84 8.72 5.66
N LEU A 233 6.76 8.04 4.51
CA LEU A 233 6.56 6.60 4.53
C LEU A 233 7.88 5.89 4.82
N ASP A 234 7.87 4.76 5.54
CA ASP A 234 9.07 3.92 5.82
C ASP A 234 9.95 3.65 4.57
N LYS A 235 9.37 3.66 3.36
CA LYS A 235 10.09 3.42 2.10
C LYS A 235 10.85 4.65 1.57
N ASP A 236 10.42 5.83 1.96
CA ASP A 236 10.96 7.14 1.58
C ASP A 236 11.65 7.84 2.77
N ASP A 237 11.56 7.23 3.95
CA ASP A 237 12.09 7.71 5.22
C ASP A 237 13.48 7.11 5.49
N LEU A 238 14.45 7.97 5.78
CA LEU A 238 15.82 7.60 6.15
C LEU A 238 15.93 7.15 7.62
N CYS A 239 15.04 7.63 8.48
CA CYS A 239 14.98 7.35 9.90
C CYS A 239 13.62 6.75 10.32
N PRO A 240 13.20 5.61 9.73
CA PRO A 240 11.83 5.09 9.79
C PRO A 240 11.35 4.55 11.15
N ASP A 241 12.05 4.81 12.24
CA ASP A 241 11.66 4.46 13.61
C ASP A 241 11.65 5.70 14.52
N THR A 242 11.94 6.89 14.00
CA THR A 242 12.08 8.14 14.77
C THR A 242 11.52 9.30 13.96
N PRO A 243 10.50 10.02 14.46
CA PRO A 243 9.84 11.06 13.69
C PRO A 243 10.83 12.17 13.32
N GLY A 244 10.84 12.59 12.04
CA GLY A 244 11.73 13.65 11.59
C GLY A 244 11.09 14.67 10.67
N LEU A 245 11.97 15.48 10.05
CA LEU A 245 11.55 16.58 9.19
C LEU A 245 11.55 16.15 7.72
N PRO A 246 10.61 16.65 6.89
CA PRO A 246 10.61 16.40 5.44
C PRO A 246 11.88 16.86 4.73
N GLU A 247 12.54 17.90 5.23
CA GLU A 247 13.80 18.42 4.69
C GLU A 247 14.94 17.40 4.78
N PHE A 248 14.93 16.57 5.83
CA PHE A 248 15.92 15.53 6.09
C PHE A 248 15.39 14.12 5.80
N GLN A 249 14.36 14.02 4.96
CA GLN A 249 13.73 12.76 4.56
C GLN A 249 13.34 11.87 5.77
N GLY A 250 12.75 12.48 6.80
CA GLY A 250 12.24 11.77 7.98
C GLY A 250 13.25 11.59 9.10
N CYS A 251 14.44 12.17 8.97
CA CYS A 251 15.37 12.25 10.09
C CYS A 251 15.13 13.50 10.96
N PRO A 252 15.28 13.37 12.29
CA PRO A 252 15.24 14.50 13.20
C PRO A 252 16.50 15.37 13.07
N ASP A 253 16.36 16.63 13.51
CA ASP A 253 17.41 17.62 13.73
C ASP A 253 17.04 18.28 15.06
N THR A 254 17.67 17.79 16.14
CA THR A 254 17.24 18.03 17.52
C THR A 254 17.60 19.45 17.99
N ASP A 255 18.74 19.99 17.56
CA ASP A 255 19.18 21.34 17.93
C ASP A 255 18.89 22.41 16.87
N GLY A 256 18.51 22.00 15.65
CA GLY A 256 18.07 22.88 14.58
C GLY A 256 19.20 23.60 13.86
N ASP A 257 20.40 23.04 13.85
CA ASP A 257 21.58 23.64 13.19
C ASP A 257 21.66 23.38 11.68
N GLY A 258 20.77 22.52 11.15
CA GLY A 258 20.71 22.14 9.75
C GLY A 258 21.47 20.86 9.39
N VAL A 259 22.06 20.17 10.37
CA VAL A 259 22.65 18.83 10.25
C VAL A 259 21.73 17.83 10.96
N PRO A 260 21.15 16.84 10.26
CA PRO A 260 20.27 15.87 10.92
C PRO A 260 21.05 15.02 11.93
N ASP A 261 20.41 14.61 13.04
CA ASP A 261 21.03 13.92 14.19
C ASP A 261 21.88 12.70 13.81
N LYS A 262 21.56 12.03 12.70
CA LYS A 262 22.31 10.87 12.20
C LYS A 262 23.69 11.23 11.63
N ASP A 263 23.86 12.47 11.18
CA ASP A 263 25.07 13.01 10.58
C ASP A 263 25.76 14.04 11.52
N ASP A 264 25.09 14.42 12.61
CA ASP A 264 25.58 15.35 13.63
C ASP A 264 26.43 14.65 14.71
N GLN A 265 27.62 15.20 14.98
CA GLN A 265 28.49 14.72 16.05
C GLN A 265 28.11 15.25 17.44
N CYS A 266 27.33 16.32 17.49
CA CYS A 266 26.84 16.99 18.69
C CYS A 266 25.31 17.24 18.64
N PRO A 267 24.43 16.21 18.54
CA PRO A 267 22.98 16.36 18.28
C PRO A 267 22.16 17.24 19.25
N ASP A 268 22.74 17.60 20.39
CA ASP A 268 22.09 18.41 21.43
C ASP A 268 22.60 19.86 21.45
N VAL A 269 23.59 20.21 20.62
CA VAL A 269 24.31 21.49 20.67
C VAL A 269 24.67 21.98 19.27
N ALA A 270 23.92 22.98 18.83
CA ALA A 270 24.06 23.53 17.48
C ALA A 270 25.50 23.91 17.11
N GLY A 271 25.91 23.49 15.92
CA GLY A 271 27.20 23.81 15.34
C GLY A 271 27.16 24.04 13.84
N PRO A 272 28.28 24.50 13.25
CA PRO A 272 28.38 24.65 11.81
C PRO A 272 28.47 23.28 11.10
N VAL A 273 27.89 23.21 9.91
CA VAL A 273 28.02 22.05 8.99
C VAL A 273 29.49 21.72 8.72
N GLU A 274 30.37 22.74 8.65
CA GLU A 274 31.81 22.57 8.44
C GLU A 274 32.50 21.78 9.58
N ASN A 275 31.87 21.69 10.75
CA ASN A 275 32.35 20.93 11.90
C ASN A 275 31.41 19.78 12.28
N ASN A 276 30.62 19.27 11.32
CA ASN A 276 29.68 18.17 11.51
C ASN A 276 28.70 18.41 12.68
N GLY A 277 28.14 19.62 12.76
CA GLY A 277 27.15 20.00 13.77
C GLY A 277 27.71 20.29 15.17
N CYS A 278 29.03 20.22 15.36
CA CYS A 278 29.65 20.60 16.64
C CYS A 278 30.11 22.06 16.66
N PRO A 279 29.93 22.81 17.76
CA PRO A 279 30.60 24.10 17.93
C PRO A 279 32.13 23.93 17.95
N TRP A 280 32.85 24.96 17.50
CA TRP A 280 34.31 24.99 17.66
C TRP A 280 34.65 25.25 19.13
N PRO A 281 35.62 24.52 19.71
CA PRO A 281 36.09 24.80 21.07
C PRO A 281 36.81 26.16 21.14
N ASP A 282 36.80 26.72 22.35
CA ASP A 282 37.60 27.87 22.79
C ASP A 282 38.27 27.40 24.09
N THR A 283 39.50 26.90 23.96
CA THR A 283 40.17 26.12 25.01
C THR A 283 40.67 26.98 26.16
N ASP A 284 41.03 28.24 25.92
CA ASP A 284 41.48 29.18 26.96
C ASP A 284 40.46 30.24 27.36
N GLY A 285 39.35 30.35 26.62
CA GLY A 285 38.20 31.19 26.97
C GLY A 285 38.42 32.67 26.69
N ASP A 286 39.29 33.03 25.74
CA ASP A 286 39.59 34.42 25.40
C ASP A 286 38.58 35.05 24.41
N GLY A 287 37.71 34.23 23.83
CA GLY A 287 36.69 34.63 22.87
C GLY A 287 37.08 34.48 21.40
N VAL A 288 38.29 34.01 21.10
CA VAL A 288 38.75 33.55 19.79
C VAL A 288 38.72 32.03 19.77
N ILE A 289 37.94 31.43 18.86
CA ILE A 289 37.83 29.97 18.79
C ILE A 289 39.16 29.34 18.36
N ASP A 290 39.45 28.12 18.82
CA ASP A 290 40.70 27.39 18.56
C ASP A 290 41.06 27.28 17.07
N LYS A 291 40.05 27.33 16.19
CA LYS A 291 40.22 27.31 14.72
C LYS A 291 40.87 28.59 14.19
N ASP A 292 40.59 29.73 14.82
CA ASP A 292 41.02 31.07 14.43
C ASP A 292 42.07 31.66 15.40
N ASP A 293 42.36 30.94 16.49
CA ASP A 293 43.35 31.30 17.51
C ASP A 293 44.76 30.78 17.15
N ALA A 294 45.73 31.69 17.14
CA ALA A 294 47.14 31.38 16.91
C ALA A 294 47.83 30.80 18.17
N CYS A 295 47.25 30.98 19.35
CA CYS A 295 47.69 30.50 20.64
C CYS A 295 46.57 29.79 21.45
N PRO A 296 46.00 28.65 20.99
CA PRO A 296 44.78 27.99 21.55
C PRO A 296 44.79 27.54 23.02
N THR A 297 45.84 27.86 23.79
CA THR A 297 45.99 27.43 25.19
C THR A 297 46.41 28.59 26.09
N VAL A 298 46.53 29.80 25.54
CA VAL A 298 47.04 30.98 26.24
C VAL A 298 46.23 32.20 25.79
N ALA A 299 45.31 32.61 26.66
CA ALA A 299 44.38 33.70 26.38
C ALA A 299 45.09 34.98 25.90
N GLY A 300 44.55 35.56 24.82
CA GLY A 300 44.99 36.81 24.25
C GLY A 300 43.85 37.65 23.67
N PRO A 301 44.15 38.88 23.23
CA PRO A 301 43.16 39.72 22.56
C PRO A 301 42.89 39.25 21.13
N ALA A 302 41.65 39.41 20.67
CA ALA A 302 41.26 39.16 19.28
C ALA A 302 42.08 40.00 18.28
N GLU A 303 42.54 41.20 18.66
CA GLU A 303 43.42 42.05 17.85
C GLU A 303 44.77 41.38 17.51
N ASN A 304 45.18 40.35 18.28
CA ASN A 304 46.40 39.59 18.07
C ASN A 304 46.12 38.10 17.79
N ASN A 305 44.95 37.79 17.20
CA ASN A 305 44.53 36.41 16.88
C ASN A 305 44.64 35.46 18.09
N GLY A 306 44.17 35.89 19.26
CA GLY A 306 44.14 35.08 20.49
C GLY A 306 45.50 34.91 21.19
N CYS A 307 46.58 35.50 20.68
CA CYS A 307 47.87 35.47 21.37
C CYS A 307 48.09 36.68 22.30
N PRO A 308 48.66 36.51 23.50
CA PRO A 308 49.09 37.65 24.32
C PRO A 308 50.17 38.47 23.59
N TRP A 309 50.19 39.78 23.82
CA TRP A 309 51.26 40.63 23.31
C TRP A 309 52.58 40.33 24.07
N PRO A 310 53.71 40.17 23.36
CA PRO A 310 55.00 39.98 24.00
C PRO A 310 55.44 41.26 24.73
N ASP A 311 56.22 41.06 25.80
CA ASP A 311 57.01 42.04 26.54
C ASP A 311 58.40 41.41 26.68
N THR A 312 59.25 41.69 25.70
CA THR A 312 60.49 40.95 25.46
C THR A 312 61.56 41.25 26.53
N ASP A 313 61.54 42.44 27.12
CA ASP A 313 62.50 42.84 28.16
C ASP A 313 61.93 42.90 29.57
N GLY A 314 60.61 42.77 29.73
CA GLY A 314 59.92 42.61 31.00
C GLY A 314 59.81 43.91 31.80
N ASP A 315 59.84 45.07 31.14
CA ASP A 315 59.72 46.37 31.80
C ASP A 315 58.26 46.77 32.12
N GLY A 316 57.29 45.99 31.63
CA GLY A 316 55.86 46.19 31.81
C GLY A 316 55.19 46.99 30.69
N ILE A 317 55.90 47.32 29.63
CA ILE A 317 55.40 47.94 28.41
C ILE A 317 55.47 46.91 27.29
N LEU A 318 54.32 46.61 26.68
CA LEU A 318 54.26 45.61 25.60
C LEU A 318 55.11 46.05 24.41
N ASP A 319 55.73 45.11 23.68
CA ASP A 319 56.61 45.40 22.53
C ASP A 319 55.96 46.30 21.47
N LYS A 320 54.62 46.28 21.36
CA LYS A 320 53.85 47.13 20.43
C LYS A 320 53.77 48.61 20.86
N ASP A 321 53.93 48.87 22.16
CA ASP A 321 53.87 50.18 22.79
C ASP A 321 55.26 50.65 23.27
N ASP A 322 56.29 49.81 23.15
CA ASP A 322 57.67 50.05 23.56
C ASP A 322 58.53 50.57 22.37
N ALA A 323 59.20 51.71 22.58
CA ALA A 323 60.13 52.29 21.61
C ALA A 323 61.51 51.59 21.60
N CYS A 324 61.85 50.87 22.67
CA CYS A 324 63.07 50.11 22.87
C CYS A 324 62.80 48.64 23.30
N PRO A 325 62.12 47.78 22.49
CA PRO A 325 61.57 46.45 22.87
C PRO A 325 62.54 45.36 23.38
N THR A 326 63.80 45.68 23.62
CA THR A 326 64.83 44.72 24.03
C THR A 326 65.70 45.25 25.18
N VAL A 327 65.38 46.42 25.72
CA VAL A 327 66.17 47.12 26.73
C VAL A 327 65.22 47.74 27.76
N PRO A 328 65.20 47.23 29.01
CA PRO A 328 64.22 47.68 29.99
C PRO A 328 64.26 49.19 30.22
N GLY A 329 63.10 49.85 30.17
CA GLY A 329 62.95 51.28 30.38
C GLY A 329 61.88 51.66 31.39
N LEU A 330 61.58 52.97 31.44
CA LEU A 330 60.50 53.50 32.27
C LEU A 330 59.31 53.94 31.39
N PRO A 331 58.06 53.86 31.90
CA PRO A 331 56.89 54.38 31.20
C PRO A 331 56.98 55.86 30.81
N GLU A 332 57.73 56.68 31.55
CA GLU A 332 57.95 58.11 31.23
C GLU A 332 58.75 58.30 29.93
N TYR A 333 59.49 57.28 29.49
CA TYR A 333 60.36 57.31 28.32
C TYR A 333 59.92 56.32 27.22
N ASN A 334 58.65 55.90 27.23
CA ASN A 334 58.10 54.91 26.28
C ASN A 334 58.95 53.62 26.20
N GLY A 335 59.40 53.10 27.34
CA GLY A 335 60.18 51.85 27.42
C GLY A 335 61.66 51.98 27.09
N CYS A 336 62.17 53.21 26.93
CA CYS A 336 63.62 53.43 26.82
C CYS A 336 64.28 53.84 28.15
N PRO A 337 65.60 53.57 28.33
CA PRO A 337 66.37 53.89 29.54
C PRO A 337 66.74 55.36 29.75
#